data_AF-E4RJA5-F1
#
_entry.id   AF-E4RJA5-F1
#
_cell.length_a   1.000
_cell.length_b   1.000
_cell.length_c   1.000
_cell.angle_alpha   90.00
_cell.angle_beta   90.00
_cell.angle_gamma   90.00
#
_symmetry.space_group_name_H-M   'P 1'
#
loop_
_entity.id
_entity.type
_entity.pdbx_description
1 polymer ?
#
loop_
_entity_poly.entity_id
_entity_poly.type
_entity_poly.pdbx_seq_one_letter_code
_entity_poly.pdbx_strand_id
1 'polypeptide(L)'
;MNITDPIADMLTRIRNANSVGKGRVDIPASNIKNNIGELLKREGFISDVKLVERKPQNMIRVYLKYGENDEKVITGLKRISKPGLRVYVNKDEVPRVLGGLGIAVISTSQGVMSDKEAREKGIGGEVLCYVW
;
A
#
# COMPACT_ATOMS: atom_id res chain seq x y z
N MET A 1 8.22 -16.99 14.05
CA MET A 1 8.00 -15.53 14.17
C MET A 1 6.51 -15.29 14.03
N ASN A 2 5.84 -14.80 15.07
CA ASN A 2 4.43 -14.41 14.97
C ASN A 2 4.34 -13.06 14.26
N ILE A 3 3.65 -13.02 13.11
CA ILE A 3 3.36 -11.78 12.39
C ILE A 3 2.04 -11.24 12.93
N THR A 4 2.08 -10.11 13.64
CA THR A 4 0.90 -9.49 14.27
C THR A 4 0.21 -8.47 13.35
N ASP A 5 0.97 -7.77 12.49
CA ASP A 5 0.43 -6.88 11.46
C ASP A 5 1.02 -7.24 10.07
N PRO A 6 0.31 -8.04 9.26
CA PRO A 6 0.75 -8.42 7.93
C PRO A 6 0.90 -7.24 6.95
N ILE A 7 0.15 -6.15 7.13
CA ILE A 7 0.23 -4.97 6.25
C ILE A 7 1.49 -4.17 6.60
N ALA A 8 1.78 -3.98 7.89
CA ALA A 8 3.01 -3.34 8.32
C ALA A 8 4.26 -4.11 7.84
N ASP A 9 4.23 -5.45 7.85
CA ASP A 9 5.28 -6.29 7.27
C ASP A 9 5.44 -6.05 5.76
N MET A 10 4.34 -6.02 4.99
CA MET A 10 4.35 -5.69 3.56
C MET A 10 5.02 -4.33 3.30
N LEU A 11 4.58 -3.28 3.98
CA LEU A 11 5.12 -1.93 3.81
C LEU A 11 6.61 -1.86 4.17
N THR A 12 7.01 -2.56 5.23
CA THR A 12 8.42 -2.61 5.66
C THR A 12 9.29 -3.33 4.62
N ARG A 13 8.82 -4.44 4.05
CA ARG A 13 9.54 -5.16 2.98
C ARG A 13 9.73 -4.29 1.74
N ILE A 14 8.68 -3.58 1.32
CA ILE A 14 8.75 -2.64 0.18
C ILE A 14 9.74 -1.52 0.48
N ARG A 15 9.62 -0.87 1.66
CA ARG A 15 10.54 0.19 2.08
C ARG A 15 11.98 -0.27 2.08
N ASN A 16 12.27 -1.43 2.66
CA ASN A 16 13.63 -1.95 2.75
C ASN A 16 14.19 -2.29 1.37
N ALA A 17 13.39 -2.92 0.50
CA ALA A 17 13.79 -3.22 -0.88
C ALA A 17 14.07 -1.94 -1.69
N ASN A 18 13.22 -0.92 -1.53
CA ASN A 18 13.38 0.39 -2.16
C ASN A 18 14.63 1.12 -1.64
N SER A 19 14.92 1.05 -0.34
CA SER A 19 16.11 1.68 0.25
C SER A 19 17.41 1.19 -0.38
N VAL A 20 17.50 -0.09 -0.72
CA VAL A 20 18.68 -0.72 -1.33
C VAL A 20 18.62 -0.85 -2.85
N GLY A 21 17.64 -0.21 -3.52
CA GLY A 21 17.54 -0.20 -4.98
C GLY A 21 17.21 -1.56 -5.62
N LYS A 22 16.49 -2.45 -4.93
CA LYS A 22 16.09 -3.75 -5.51
C LYS A 22 15.03 -3.55 -6.59
N GLY A 23 15.13 -4.29 -7.71
CA GLY A 23 14.09 -4.26 -8.74
C GLY A 23 12.76 -4.91 -8.33
N ARG A 24 12.78 -5.83 -7.34
CA ARG A 24 11.58 -6.54 -6.89
C ARG A 24 11.67 -7.03 -5.44
N VAL A 25 10.50 -7.30 -4.83
CA VAL A 25 10.37 -7.94 -3.52
C VAL A 25 9.21 -8.93 -3.49
N ASP A 26 9.43 -10.08 -2.83
CA ASP A 26 8.42 -11.12 -2.65
C ASP A 26 7.85 -11.05 -1.22
N ILE A 27 6.52 -11.06 -1.11
CA ILE A 27 5.77 -10.87 0.14
C ILE A 27 4.73 -11.99 0.27
N PRO A 28 4.53 -12.62 1.45
CA PRO A 28 3.48 -13.62 1.60
C PRO A 28 2.09 -13.06 1.24
N ALA A 29 1.36 -13.77 0.39
CA ALA A 29 0.11 -13.28 -0.20
C ALA A 29 -1.05 -13.24 0.80
N SER A 30 -1.88 -12.20 0.66
CA SER A 30 -3.23 -12.15 1.20
C SER A 30 -4.08 -11.24 0.30
N ASN A 31 -5.40 -11.41 0.33
CA ASN A 31 -6.30 -10.64 -0.53
C ASN A 31 -6.13 -9.12 -0.32
N ILE A 32 -6.01 -8.68 0.93
CA ILE A 32 -5.81 -7.25 1.24
C ILE A 32 -4.46 -6.73 0.74
N LYS A 33 -3.38 -7.51 0.87
CA LYS A 33 -2.06 -7.12 0.33
C LYS A 33 -2.07 -7.04 -1.19
N ASN A 34 -2.79 -7.95 -1.85
CA ASN A 34 -2.95 -7.93 -3.29
C ASN A 34 -3.68 -6.66 -3.75
N ASN A 35 -4.80 -6.33 -3.10
CA ASN A 35 -5.56 -5.12 -3.41
C ASN A 35 -4.75 -3.84 -3.16
N ILE A 36 -3.95 -3.78 -2.09
CA ILE A 36 -3.01 -2.67 -1.85
C ILE A 36 -1.99 -2.61 -2.99
N GLY A 37 -1.39 -3.74 -3.38
CA GLY A 37 -0.43 -3.79 -4.49
C GLY A 37 -1.01 -3.29 -5.81
N GLU A 38 -2.21 -3.74 -6.17
CA GLU A 38 -2.91 -3.30 -7.38
C GLU A 38 -3.23 -1.81 -7.36
N LEU A 39 -3.63 -1.27 -6.20
CA LEU A 39 -3.83 0.17 -6.03
C LEU A 39 -2.51 0.93 -6.23
N LEU A 40 -1.40 0.50 -5.63
CA LEU A 40 -0.09 1.15 -5.80
C LEU A 40 0.38 1.12 -7.26
N LYS A 41 0.04 0.05 -8.00
CA LYS A 41 0.30 -0.05 -9.44
C LYS A 41 -0.54 0.95 -10.23
N ARG A 42 -1.85 1.03 -9.96
CA ARG A 42 -2.77 1.97 -10.63
C ARG A 42 -2.35 3.43 -10.40
N GLU A 43 -1.93 3.76 -9.19
CA GLU A 43 -1.45 5.09 -8.79
C GLU A 43 0.01 5.35 -9.24
N GLY A 44 0.68 4.37 -9.86
CA GLY A 44 1.99 4.54 -10.49
C GLY A 44 3.20 4.53 -9.55
N PHE A 45 3.03 4.16 -8.27
CA PHE A 45 4.10 4.04 -7.28
C PHE A 45 5.01 2.82 -7.50
N ILE A 46 4.44 1.75 -8.05
CA ILE A 46 5.17 0.53 -8.41
C ILE A 46 4.98 0.23 -9.88
N SER A 47 5.93 -0.49 -10.48
CA SER A 47 5.89 -0.84 -11.90
C SER A 47 4.84 -1.92 -12.17
N ASP A 48 4.81 -2.96 -11.32
CA ASP A 48 3.89 -4.07 -11.48
C ASP A 48 3.74 -4.87 -10.18
N VAL A 49 2.67 -5.65 -10.07
CA VAL A 49 2.45 -6.62 -9.00
C VAL A 49 1.92 -7.92 -9.60
N LYS A 50 2.44 -9.06 -9.15
CA LYS A 50 2.03 -10.38 -9.64
C LYS A 50 1.82 -11.35 -8.48
N LEU A 51 0.77 -12.15 -8.57
CA LEU A 51 0.61 -13.32 -7.73
C LEU A 51 1.49 -14.45 -8.27
N VAL A 52 2.32 -15.03 -7.42
CA VAL A 52 3.21 -16.14 -7.72
C VAL A 52 2.78 -17.32 -6.86
N GLU A 53 2.35 -18.40 -7.51
CA GLU A 53 1.98 -19.63 -6.83
C GLU A 53 3.21 -20.28 -6.22
N ARG A 54 3.16 -20.57 -4.92
CA ARG A 54 4.24 -21.23 -4.19
C ARG A 54 3.66 -22.02 -3.03
N LYS A 55 4.30 -23.13 -2.67
CA LYS A 55 3.94 -23.90 -1.47
C LYS A 55 4.81 -23.45 -0.28
N PRO A 56 4.27 -23.39 0.94
CA PRO A 56 2.88 -23.68 1.33
C PRO A 56 1.89 -22.52 1.08
N GLN A 57 2.39 -21.30 0.80
CA GLN A 57 1.56 -20.11 0.61
C GLN A 57 2.03 -19.33 -0.62
N ASN A 58 1.06 -18.83 -1.39
CA ASN A 58 1.31 -17.94 -2.52
C ASN A 58 2.08 -16.69 -2.09
N MET A 59 2.81 -16.11 -3.03
CA MET A 59 3.60 -14.90 -2.83
C MET A 59 3.08 -13.79 -3.75
N ILE A 60 3.12 -12.56 -3.28
CA ILE A 60 2.93 -11.35 -4.08
C ILE A 60 4.32 -10.84 -4.41
N ARG A 61 4.65 -10.80 -5.71
CA ARG A 61 5.86 -10.20 -6.24
C ARG A 61 5.56 -8.78 -6.66
N VAL A 62 6.19 -7.83 -5.98
CA VAL A 62 6.10 -6.39 -6.27
C VAL A 62 7.34 -5.97 -7.05
N TYR A 63 7.16 -5.37 -8.21
CA TYR A 63 8.22 -4.77 -9.01
C TYR A 63 8.30 -3.27 -8.71
N LEU A 64 9.43 -2.84 -8.16
CA LEU A 64 9.62 -1.45 -7.76
C LEU A 64 9.86 -0.57 -9.00
N LYS A 65 9.50 0.70 -8.87
CA LYS A 65 9.66 1.70 -9.92
C LYS A 65 10.72 2.72 -9.49
N TYR A 66 11.62 3.01 -10.42
CA TYR A 66 12.66 4.02 -10.26
C TYR A 66 12.56 4.99 -11.45
N GLY A 67 12.85 6.25 -11.19
CA GLY A 67 12.90 7.31 -12.19
C GLY A 67 14.24 7.34 -12.94
N GLU A 68 14.47 8.43 -13.65
CA GLU A 68 15.78 8.72 -14.22
C GLU A 68 16.82 8.85 -13.09
N ASN A 69 18.06 8.44 -13.35
CA ASN A 69 19.14 8.44 -12.35
C ASN A 69 18.86 7.64 -11.05
N ASP A 70 18.09 6.56 -11.14
CA ASP A 70 17.73 5.69 -10.02
C ASP A 70 16.96 6.40 -8.87
N GLU A 71 16.25 7.49 -9.19
CA GLU A 71 15.39 8.18 -8.22
C GLU A 71 14.25 7.28 -7.75
N LYS A 72 14.01 7.26 -6.44
CA LYS A 72 12.99 6.40 -5.83
C LYS A 72 11.63 7.07 -5.96
N VAL A 73 10.70 6.42 -6.67
CA VAL A 73 9.32 6.92 -6.83
C VAL A 73 8.58 6.91 -5.49
N ILE A 74 8.81 5.89 -4.66
CA ILE A 74 8.29 5.85 -3.29
C ILE A 74 9.33 6.49 -2.37
N THR A 75 8.97 7.58 -1.72
CA THR A 75 9.83 8.26 -0.73
C THR A 75 9.45 7.87 0.70
N GLY A 76 8.19 7.52 0.95
CA GLY A 76 7.64 7.24 2.27
C GLY A 76 6.50 6.23 2.27
N LEU A 77 6.52 5.34 3.28
CA LEU A 77 5.45 4.38 3.56
C LEU A 77 5.14 4.40 5.06
N LYS A 78 3.88 4.65 5.43
CA LYS A 78 3.47 4.73 6.84
C LYS A 78 2.16 4.01 7.11
N ARG A 79 2.19 3.04 8.02
CA ARG A 79 0.98 2.36 8.55
C ARG A 79 0.24 3.29 9.51
N ILE A 80 -1.05 3.51 9.27
CA ILE A 80 -1.89 4.44 10.04
C ILE A 80 -2.76 3.70 11.04
N SER A 81 -3.80 2.99 10.58
CA SER A 81 -4.52 2.05 11.44
C SER A 81 -3.58 0.93 11.91
N LYS A 82 -3.65 0.46 13.14
CA LYS A 82 -2.83 -0.64 13.66
C LYS A 82 -3.70 -1.54 14.53
N PRO A 83 -3.33 -2.81 14.80
CA PRO A 83 -4.16 -3.69 15.63
C PRO A 83 -4.54 -3.10 17.00
N GLY A 84 -3.65 -2.33 17.64
CA GLY A 84 -3.92 -1.66 18.92
C GLY A 84 -4.71 -0.36 18.83
N LEU A 85 -4.78 0.28 17.65
CA LEU A 85 -5.56 1.50 17.44
C LEU A 85 -6.00 1.56 15.98
N ARG A 86 -7.28 1.24 15.76
CA ARG A 86 -7.90 1.32 14.43
C ARG A 86 -8.31 2.76 14.15
N VAL A 87 -8.01 3.22 12.93
CA VAL A 87 -8.29 4.60 12.49
C VAL A 87 -9.32 4.55 11.38
N TYR A 88 -10.51 5.08 11.66
CA TYR A 88 -11.61 5.21 10.71
C TYR A 88 -11.90 6.68 10.46
N VAL A 89 -12.34 7.00 9.25
CA VAL A 89 -12.70 8.37 8.85
C VAL A 89 -14.05 8.36 8.14
N ASN A 90 -14.84 9.40 8.37
CA ASN A 90 -16.04 9.65 7.59
C ASN A 90 -15.67 10.16 6.19
N LYS A 91 -16.65 10.19 5.28
CA LYS A 91 -16.46 10.67 3.89
C LYS A 91 -15.90 12.10 3.82
N ASP A 92 -16.29 12.96 4.76
CA ASP A 92 -15.89 14.37 4.81
C ASP A 92 -14.51 14.57 5.46
N GLU A 93 -14.01 13.54 6.14
CA GLU A 93 -12.75 13.57 6.91
C GLU A 93 -11.63 12.75 6.23
N VAL A 94 -11.83 12.37 4.97
CA VAL A 94 -10.87 11.58 4.20
C VAL A 94 -9.54 12.36 4.06
N PRO A 95 -8.45 11.87 4.68
CA PRO A 95 -7.22 12.65 4.88
C PRO A 95 -6.48 12.87 3.56
N ARG A 96 -5.84 14.04 3.42
CA ARG A 96 -4.92 14.33 2.30
C ARG A 96 -3.48 14.10 2.75
N VAL A 97 -2.70 13.34 1.98
CA VAL A 97 -1.28 13.11 2.27
C VAL A 97 -0.46 14.14 1.51
N LEU A 98 0.40 14.87 2.22
CA LEU A 98 1.24 15.96 1.66
C LEU A 98 0.46 16.94 0.77
N GLY A 99 -0.73 17.36 1.21
CA GLY A 99 -1.56 18.29 0.44
C GLY A 99 -2.15 17.72 -0.87
N GLY A 100 -2.02 16.40 -1.10
CA GLY A 100 -2.46 15.72 -2.33
C GLY A 100 -1.33 15.19 -3.20
N LEU A 101 -0.06 15.38 -2.78
CA LEU A 101 1.11 14.82 -3.48
C LEU A 101 1.34 13.34 -3.18
N GLY A 102 0.78 12.84 -2.07
CA GLY A 102 0.74 11.42 -1.74
C GLY A 102 -0.69 10.89 -1.72
N ILE A 103 -0.82 9.59 -1.52
CA ILE A 103 -2.12 8.92 -1.41
C ILE A 103 -2.33 8.36 -0.01
N ALA A 104 -3.59 8.38 0.42
CA ALA A 104 -4.05 7.57 1.54
C ALA A 104 -4.81 6.36 1.01
N VAL A 105 -4.41 5.17 1.48
CA VAL A 105 -5.05 3.90 1.12
C VAL A 105 -6.17 3.63 2.11
N ILE A 106 -7.40 3.54 1.61
CA ILE A 106 -8.61 3.43 2.45
C ILE A 106 -9.33 2.13 2.14
N SER A 107 -9.64 1.37 3.19
CA SER A 107 -10.52 0.21 3.10
C SER A 107 -11.96 0.66 3.33
N THR A 108 -12.78 0.53 2.30
CA THR A 108 -14.20 0.89 2.34
C THR A 108 -15.08 -0.35 2.17
N SER A 109 -16.41 -0.18 2.25
CA SER A 109 -17.38 -1.23 1.94
C SER A 109 -17.35 -1.68 0.48
N GLN A 110 -16.80 -0.86 -0.43
CA GLN A 110 -16.66 -1.18 -1.86
C GLN A 110 -15.25 -1.65 -2.24
N GLY A 111 -14.41 -1.95 -1.25
CA GLY A 111 -13.03 -2.40 -1.44
C GLY A 111 -11.98 -1.36 -1.08
N VAL A 112 -10.73 -1.67 -1.42
CA VAL A 112 -9.57 -0.80 -1.17
C VAL A 112 -9.42 0.20 -2.31
N MET A 113 -9.33 1.48 -1.98
CA MET A 113 -9.26 2.59 -2.94
C MET A 113 -8.37 3.71 -2.42
N SER A 114 -8.01 4.65 -3.31
CA SER A 114 -7.29 5.87 -2.90
C SER A 114 -8.22 6.88 -2.24
N ASP A 115 -7.65 7.83 -1.51
CA ASP A 115 -8.40 8.91 -0.88
C ASP A 115 -9.11 9.82 -1.89
N LYS A 116 -8.57 9.95 -3.10
CA LYS A 116 -9.24 10.64 -4.20
C LYS A 116 -10.51 9.90 -4.62
N GLU A 117 -10.41 8.61 -4.90
CA GLU A 117 -11.56 7.77 -5.28
C GLU A 117 -12.62 7.72 -4.17
N ALA A 118 -12.19 7.66 -2.90
CA ALA A 118 -13.09 7.68 -1.74
C ALA A 118 -13.88 8.99 -1.64
N ARG A 119 -13.23 10.15 -1.88
CA ARG A 119 -13.91 11.46 -1.91
C ARG A 119 -14.87 11.59 -3.08
N GLU A 120 -14.46 11.15 -4.27
CA GLU A 120 -15.31 11.18 -5.48
C GLU A 120 -16.59 10.35 -5.29
N LYS A 121 -16.48 9.21 -4.62
CA LYS A 121 -17.64 8.36 -4.29
C LYS A 121 -18.41 8.80 -3.03
N GLY A 122 -17.85 9.73 -2.25
CA GLY A 122 -18.44 10.18 -0.99
C GLY A 122 -18.51 9.09 0.08
N ILE A 123 -17.49 8.22 0.18
CA ILE A 123 -17.45 7.08 1.11
C ILE A 123 -16.24 7.20 2.05
N GLY A 124 -16.46 6.94 3.34
CA GLY A 124 -15.42 6.83 4.36
C GLY A 124 -14.93 5.39 4.57
N GLY A 125 -14.01 5.18 5.51
CA GLY A 125 -13.49 3.85 5.78
C GLY A 125 -12.32 3.79 6.74
N GLU A 126 -11.66 2.63 6.82
CA GLU A 126 -10.44 2.44 7.61
C GLU A 126 -9.23 2.98 6.83
N VAL A 127 -8.45 3.86 7.46
CA VAL A 127 -7.23 4.40 6.87
C VAL A 127 -6.08 3.41 7.09
N LEU A 128 -5.73 2.67 6.04
CA LEU A 128 -4.73 1.60 6.14
C LEU A 128 -3.32 2.18 6.24
N CYS A 129 -2.90 2.92 5.23
CA CYS A 129 -1.55 3.48 5.16
C CYS A 129 -1.51 4.72 4.28
N TYR A 130 -0.44 5.48 4.44
CA TYR A 130 -0.06 6.59 3.59
C TYR A 130 1.16 6.21 2.77
N VAL A 131 1.16 6.64 1.52
CA VAL A 131 2.26 6.44 0.55
C VAL A 131 2.54 7.77 -0.13
N TRP A 132 3.82 8.12 -0.23
CA TRP A 132 4.32 9.29 -0.93
C TRP A 132 5.79 9.07 -1.33
#